data_AF-A0A934BH20-F1
#
_entry.id   AF-A0A934BH20-F1
#
_cell.length_a   1.000
_cell.length_b   1.000
_cell.length_c   1.000
_cell.angle_alpha   90.00
_cell.angle_beta   90.00
_cell.angle_gamma   90.00
#
_symmetry.space_group_name_H-M   'P 1'
#
loop_
_entity.id
_entity.type
_entity.pdbx_description
1 polymer ?
#
loop_
_entity_poly.entity_id
_entity_poly.type
_entity_poly.pdbx_seq_one_letter_code
_entity_poly.pdbx_strand_id
1 'polypeptide(L)'
;DFTPDFRHYYEHIMGPYRKKILEAIEKIKGLNIQLIAPSHGPILRTDIWKYINAYKDWSTPRKDPNKRLIVVFYASMYGNTKKMAEAVAKGASIMNTEVKLFDAASVSPEFMRCEIESADGILFGSSTINGDALRPLWAIINVMFSVNSKGIKCATFGTYGWSGEATRLMEDRLKGLKLNVVQPPFKVNFTPSGEDLKKCGIFGYDFARSLTSSSSA
;
A
#
# COMPACT_ATOMS: atom_id res chain seq x y z
N ASP A 1 -22.70 -17.57 12.24
CA ASP A 1 -21.90 -17.44 11.00
C ASP A 1 -20.53 -16.90 11.41
N PHE A 2 -19.45 -17.67 11.20
CA PHE A 2 -18.08 -17.30 11.60
C PHE A 2 -17.26 -16.72 10.43
N THR A 3 -17.93 -16.37 9.33
CA THR A 3 -17.29 -15.75 8.16
C THR A 3 -16.47 -14.49 8.50
N PRO A 4 -16.89 -13.60 9.42
CA PRO A 4 -16.07 -12.44 9.82
C PRO A 4 -14.73 -12.84 10.43
N ASP A 5 -14.72 -13.80 11.37
CA ASP A 5 -13.50 -14.29 12.02
C ASP A 5 -12.60 -15.04 11.02
N PHE A 6 -13.20 -15.83 10.13
CA PHE A 6 -12.49 -16.55 9.08
C PHE A 6 -11.78 -15.59 8.11
N ARG A 7 -12.45 -14.49 7.74
CA ARG A 7 -11.86 -13.42 6.93
C ARG A 7 -10.78 -12.66 7.68
N HIS A 8 -10.99 -12.35 8.96
CA HIS A 8 -10.00 -11.69 9.79
C HIS A 8 -8.71 -12.52 9.88
N TYR A 9 -8.83 -13.83 10.15
CA TYR A 9 -7.69 -14.75 10.14
C TYR A 9 -6.94 -14.74 8.80
N TYR A 10 -7.69 -14.79 7.69
CA TYR A 10 -7.09 -14.73 6.38
C TYR A 10 -6.32 -13.42 6.17
N GLU A 11 -6.94 -12.27 6.42
CA GLU A 11 -6.33 -10.95 6.17
C GLU A 11 -5.07 -10.69 7.00
N HIS A 12 -5.00 -11.22 8.23
CA HIS A 12 -3.89 -10.95 9.15
C HIS A 12 -2.77 -12.00 9.10
N ILE A 13 -3.08 -13.25 8.74
CA ILE A 13 -2.10 -14.36 8.79
C ILE A 13 -1.81 -14.93 7.40
N MET A 14 -2.86 -15.23 6.64
CA MET A 14 -2.74 -15.95 5.36
C MET A 14 -2.55 -15.02 4.15
N GLY A 15 -2.94 -13.76 4.27
CA GLY A 15 -2.92 -12.74 3.24
C GLY A 15 -1.57 -12.53 2.55
N PRO A 16 -0.41 -12.73 3.20
CA PRO A 16 0.90 -12.73 2.55
C PRO A 16 1.21 -13.94 1.65
N TYR A 17 0.48 -15.04 1.81
CA TYR A 17 0.78 -16.33 1.18
C TYR A 17 -0.15 -16.65 -0.01
N ARG A 18 -0.83 -15.64 -0.58
CA ARG A 18 -1.82 -15.77 -1.68
C ARG A 18 -1.38 -16.73 -2.77
N LYS A 19 -0.15 -16.57 -3.28
CA LYS A 19 0.39 -17.42 -4.34
C LYS A 19 0.43 -18.90 -3.93
N LYS A 20 0.94 -19.18 -2.73
CA LYS A 20 1.00 -20.55 -2.19
C LYS A 20 -0.40 -21.12 -1.92
N ILE A 21 -1.35 -20.28 -1.52
CA ILE A 21 -2.74 -20.68 -1.31
C ILE A 21 -3.36 -21.10 -2.65
N LEU A 22 -3.20 -20.32 -3.71
CA LEU A 22 -3.69 -20.69 -5.05
C LEU A 22 -3.05 -21.99 -5.54
N GLU A 23 -1.73 -22.16 -5.37
CA GLU A 23 -1.03 -23.41 -5.71
C GLU A 23 -1.54 -24.60 -4.89
N ALA A 24 -1.86 -24.42 -3.61
CA ALA A 24 -2.40 -25.47 -2.75
C ALA A 24 -3.84 -25.84 -3.15
N ILE A 25 -4.66 -24.85 -3.52
CA ILE A 25 -6.04 -25.08 -3.97
C ILE A 25 -6.07 -25.91 -5.26
N GLU A 26 -5.16 -25.66 -6.20
CA GLU A 26 -5.07 -26.47 -7.43
C GLU A 26 -4.71 -27.94 -7.14
N LYS A 27 -3.87 -28.21 -6.13
CA LYS A 27 -3.52 -29.59 -5.75
C LYS A 27 -4.69 -30.39 -5.17
N ILE A 28 -5.64 -29.72 -4.51
CA ILE A 28 -6.78 -30.39 -3.84
C ILE A 28 -8.03 -30.45 -4.71
N LYS A 29 -8.04 -29.81 -5.89
CA LYS A 29 -9.22 -29.68 -6.75
C LYS A 29 -9.83 -31.00 -7.19
N GLY A 30 -9.03 -32.06 -7.30
CA GLY A 30 -9.48 -33.41 -7.67
C GLY A 30 -9.90 -34.30 -6.50
N LEU A 31 -9.80 -33.84 -5.25
CA LEU A 31 -10.13 -34.64 -4.08
C LEU A 31 -11.62 -34.53 -3.71
N ASN A 32 -12.23 -35.65 -3.32
CA ASN A 32 -13.56 -35.64 -2.72
C ASN A 32 -13.46 -35.28 -1.24
N ILE A 33 -13.52 -33.98 -0.94
CA ILE A 33 -13.32 -33.46 0.42
C ILE A 33 -14.64 -33.47 1.18
N GLN A 34 -14.71 -34.28 2.24
CA GLN A 34 -15.88 -34.38 3.12
C GLN A 34 -15.71 -33.64 4.47
N LEU A 35 -14.48 -33.32 4.84
CA LEU A 35 -14.15 -32.70 6.13
C LEU A 35 -12.86 -31.87 5.99
N ILE A 36 -12.84 -30.68 6.58
CA ILE A 36 -11.60 -29.94 6.86
C ILE A 36 -11.53 -29.71 8.38
N ALA A 37 -10.51 -30.27 9.02
CA ALA A 37 -10.25 -30.12 10.45
C ALA A 37 -9.03 -29.19 10.66
N PRO A 38 -9.22 -27.87 10.71
CA PRO A 38 -8.12 -26.94 10.94
C PRO A 38 -7.59 -27.03 12.38
N SER A 39 -6.36 -26.55 12.61
CA SER A 39 -5.80 -26.45 13.98
C SER A 39 -6.51 -25.41 14.86
N HIS A 40 -7.18 -24.44 14.24
CA HIS A 40 -7.92 -23.38 14.91
C HIS A 40 -9.30 -23.21 14.28
N GLY A 41 -10.30 -22.94 15.13
CA GLY A 41 -11.66 -22.68 14.70
C GLY A 41 -12.49 -23.95 14.47
N PRO A 42 -13.67 -23.81 13.87
CA PRO A 42 -14.61 -24.92 13.70
C PRO A 42 -14.17 -25.90 12.61
N ILE A 43 -14.54 -27.17 12.79
CA ILE A 43 -14.41 -28.20 11.77
C ILE A 43 -15.42 -27.92 10.65
N LEU A 44 -14.94 -27.84 9.40
CA LEU A 44 -15.77 -27.60 8.23
C LEU A 44 -16.29 -28.94 7.70
N ARG A 45 -17.58 -29.18 7.86
CA ARG A 45 -18.30 -30.38 7.39
C ARG A 45 -19.46 -30.07 6.44
N THR A 46 -19.81 -28.79 6.30
CA THR A 46 -20.94 -28.31 5.50
C THR A 46 -20.45 -27.20 4.59
N ASP A 47 -20.88 -27.19 3.32
CA ASP A 47 -20.51 -26.21 2.29
C ASP A 47 -19.01 -25.91 2.24
N ILE A 48 -18.17 -26.96 2.31
CA ILE A 48 -16.71 -26.84 2.40
C ILE A 48 -16.14 -25.96 1.27
N TRP A 49 -16.69 -26.10 0.07
CA TRP A 49 -16.29 -25.31 -1.09
C TRP A 49 -16.59 -23.82 -0.95
N LYS A 50 -17.55 -23.38 -0.12
CA LYS A 50 -17.74 -21.97 0.21
C LYS A 50 -16.47 -21.35 0.79
N TYR A 51 -15.83 -22.06 1.73
CA TYR A 51 -14.63 -21.57 2.42
C TYR A 51 -13.37 -21.68 1.57
N ILE A 52 -13.23 -22.78 0.79
CA ILE A 52 -12.13 -22.92 -0.18
C ILE A 52 -12.22 -21.83 -1.25
N ASN A 53 -13.42 -21.59 -1.81
CA ASN A 53 -13.63 -20.55 -2.80
C ASN A 53 -13.42 -19.15 -2.21
N ALA A 54 -13.78 -18.91 -0.94
CA ALA A 54 -13.44 -17.64 -0.28
C ALA A 54 -11.92 -17.39 -0.26
N TYR A 55 -11.12 -18.40 0.14
CA TYR A 55 -9.65 -18.29 0.08
C TYR A 55 -9.15 -18.07 -1.34
N LYS A 56 -9.74 -18.76 -2.34
CA LYS A 56 -9.42 -18.55 -3.75
C LYS A 56 -9.71 -17.12 -4.18
N ASP A 57 -10.89 -16.59 -3.88
CA ASP A 57 -11.35 -15.26 -4.28
C ASP A 57 -10.53 -14.15 -3.62
N TRP A 58 -10.14 -14.34 -2.36
CA TRP A 58 -9.28 -13.40 -1.63
C TRP A 58 -7.81 -13.52 -2.04
N SER A 59 -7.37 -14.68 -2.54
CA SER A 59 -5.99 -14.89 -3.01
C SER A 59 -5.81 -14.52 -4.47
N THR A 60 -6.88 -14.57 -5.27
CA THR A 60 -6.85 -14.22 -6.68
C THR A 60 -6.61 -12.72 -6.79
N PRO A 61 -5.52 -12.29 -7.47
CA PRO A 61 -5.25 -10.88 -7.67
C PRO A 61 -6.44 -10.24 -8.40
N ARG A 62 -7.17 -9.35 -7.72
CA ARG A 62 -8.21 -8.50 -8.35
C ARG A 62 -7.61 -7.32 -9.10
N LYS A 63 -6.39 -7.46 -9.62
CA LYS A 63 -5.81 -6.45 -10.51
C LYS A 63 -6.49 -6.59 -11.85
N ASP A 64 -7.54 -5.79 -12.07
CA ASP A 64 -7.89 -5.40 -13.43
C ASP A 64 -6.59 -4.85 -14.05
N PRO A 65 -6.04 -5.48 -15.10
CA PRO A 65 -4.75 -5.07 -15.67
C PRO A 65 -4.78 -3.62 -16.17
N ASN A 66 -5.97 -3.07 -16.39
CA ASN A 66 -6.17 -1.69 -16.78
C ASN A 66 -6.24 -0.72 -15.60
N LYS A 67 -6.47 -1.19 -14.37
CA LYS A 67 -6.52 -0.34 -13.17
C LYS A 67 -5.20 -0.35 -12.41
N ARG A 68 -4.70 0.84 -12.09
CA ARG A 68 -3.53 1.05 -11.25
C ARG A 68 -3.98 1.39 -9.83
N LEU A 69 -3.37 0.77 -8.82
CA LEU A 69 -3.59 1.12 -7.42
C LEU A 69 -2.41 1.97 -6.90
N ILE A 70 -2.70 3.18 -6.44
CA ILE A 70 -1.75 4.05 -5.76
C ILE A 70 -2.11 4.08 -4.27
N VAL A 71 -1.12 3.80 -3.42
CA VAL A 71 -1.27 3.91 -1.98
C VAL A 71 -0.46 5.09 -1.47
N VAL A 72 -1.12 6.02 -0.78
CA VAL A 72 -0.51 7.20 -0.17
C VAL A 72 -0.46 7.00 1.33
N PHE A 73 0.73 6.81 1.88
CA PHE A 73 0.96 6.80 3.32
C PHE A 73 1.44 8.16 3.75
N TYR A 74 0.79 8.77 4.75
CA TYR A 74 1.27 10.02 5.33
C TYR A 74 1.30 9.98 6.86
N ALA A 75 2.14 10.80 7.46
CA ALA A 75 2.02 11.17 8.87
C ALA A 75 2.28 12.67 9.00
N SER A 76 1.52 13.30 9.89
CA SER A 76 1.51 14.75 10.02
C SER A 76 1.34 15.14 11.49
N MET A 77 2.27 15.90 12.06
CA MET A 77 2.10 16.42 13.43
C MET A 77 1.03 17.53 13.51
N TYR A 78 1.10 18.51 12.60
CA TYR A 78 0.25 19.71 12.64
C TYR A 78 -0.75 19.77 11.48
N GLY A 79 -1.09 18.63 10.88
CA GLY A 79 -2.02 18.56 9.73
C GLY A 79 -1.52 19.14 8.39
N ASN A 80 -0.37 19.79 8.32
CA ASN A 80 0.13 20.37 7.06
C ASN A 80 0.48 19.30 6.01
N THR A 81 1.17 18.23 6.41
CA THR A 81 1.46 17.11 5.51
C THR A 81 0.19 16.37 5.11
N LYS A 82 -0.83 16.32 5.98
CA LYS A 82 -2.14 15.77 5.65
C LYS A 82 -2.81 16.53 4.50
N LYS A 83 -2.81 17.87 4.55
CA LYS A 83 -3.35 18.70 3.45
C LYS A 83 -2.62 18.44 2.13
N MET A 84 -1.30 18.28 2.18
CA MET A 84 -0.53 17.89 1.00
C MET A 84 -0.94 16.49 0.50
N ALA A 85 -1.06 15.51 1.40
CA ALA A 85 -1.41 14.15 1.05
C ALA A 85 -2.80 14.05 0.38
N GLU A 86 -3.78 14.82 0.88
CA GLU A 86 -5.12 14.94 0.27
C GLU A 86 -5.05 15.56 -1.14
N ALA A 87 -4.26 16.62 -1.32
CA ALA A 87 -4.08 17.26 -2.62
C ALA A 87 -3.33 16.36 -3.63
N VAL A 88 -2.28 15.66 -3.17
CA VAL A 88 -1.55 14.65 -3.95
C VAL A 88 -2.48 13.51 -4.35
N ALA A 89 -3.25 12.97 -3.41
CA ALA A 89 -4.20 11.90 -3.67
C ALA A 89 -5.27 12.33 -4.70
N LYS A 90 -5.78 13.55 -4.57
CA LYS A 90 -6.73 14.12 -5.54
C LYS A 90 -6.13 14.25 -6.94
N GLY A 91 -4.87 14.67 -7.04
CA GLY A 91 -4.16 14.77 -8.32
C GLY A 91 -3.83 13.42 -8.95
N ALA A 92 -3.54 12.41 -8.13
CA ALA A 92 -3.24 11.05 -8.56
C ALA A 92 -4.47 10.26 -9.04
N SER A 93 -5.68 10.69 -8.68
CA SER A 93 -6.95 10.09 -9.10
C SER A 93 -7.29 10.44 -10.56
N ILE A 94 -6.53 9.87 -11.49
CA ILE A 94 -6.77 9.95 -12.93
C ILE A 94 -7.57 8.73 -13.43
N MET A 95 -7.96 8.72 -14.71
CA MET A 95 -8.67 7.58 -15.30
C MET A 95 -7.94 6.27 -15.05
N ASN A 96 -8.69 5.23 -14.67
CA ASN A 96 -8.21 3.91 -14.34
C ASN A 96 -7.15 3.86 -13.22
N THR A 97 -7.17 4.83 -12.30
CA THR A 97 -6.32 4.83 -11.11
C THR A 97 -7.16 4.91 -9.85
N GLU A 98 -7.01 3.93 -8.98
CA GLU A 98 -7.57 3.94 -7.63
C GLU A 98 -6.51 4.48 -6.67
N VAL A 99 -6.89 5.44 -5.82
CA VAL A 99 -6.00 6.02 -4.83
C VAL A 99 -6.53 5.75 -3.43
N LYS A 100 -5.72 5.10 -2.60
CA LYS A 100 -6.00 4.89 -1.18
C LYS A 100 -5.09 5.77 -0.34
N LEU A 101 -5.67 6.49 0.61
CA LEU A 101 -4.97 7.40 1.50
C LEU A 101 -5.02 6.87 2.93
N PHE A 102 -3.85 6.67 3.54
CA PHE A 102 -3.70 6.14 4.89
C PHE A 102 -2.86 7.08 5.76
N ASP A 103 -3.38 7.35 6.96
CA ASP A 103 -2.57 7.94 8.03
C ASP A 103 -1.76 6.81 8.68
N ALA A 104 -0.45 6.83 8.48
CA ALA A 104 0.47 5.82 9.00
C ALA A 104 0.42 5.69 10.52
N ALA A 105 -0.02 6.72 11.24
CA ALA A 105 -0.15 6.68 12.70
C ALA A 105 -1.41 5.92 13.18
N SER A 106 -2.41 5.71 12.32
CA SER A 106 -3.69 5.11 12.69
C SER A 106 -3.88 3.66 12.22
N VAL A 107 -2.92 3.11 11.47
CA VAL A 107 -3.00 1.76 10.89
C VAL A 107 -1.91 0.85 11.41
N SER A 108 -2.22 -0.44 11.56
CA SER A 108 -1.25 -1.44 11.99
C SER A 108 -0.28 -1.82 10.85
N PRO A 109 0.99 -2.12 11.15
CA PRO A 109 1.97 -2.57 10.15
C PRO A 109 1.51 -3.79 9.33
N GLU A 110 0.75 -4.69 9.94
CA GLU A 110 0.25 -5.92 9.32
C GLU A 110 -0.80 -5.60 8.24
N PHE A 111 -1.70 -4.66 8.50
CA PHE A 111 -2.68 -4.19 7.52
C PHE A 111 -1.99 -3.54 6.32
N MET A 112 -0.91 -2.79 6.57
CA MET A 112 -0.18 -2.09 5.52
C MET A 112 0.53 -3.03 4.55
N ARG A 113 0.95 -4.23 4.99
CA ARG A 113 1.58 -5.22 4.11
C ARG A 113 0.69 -5.61 2.94
N CYS A 114 -0.58 -5.91 3.21
CA CYS A 114 -1.55 -6.30 2.18
C CYS A 114 -1.76 -5.18 1.15
N GLU A 115 -1.78 -3.93 1.60
CA GLU A 115 -1.94 -2.76 0.72
C GLU A 115 -0.69 -2.50 -0.11
N ILE A 116 0.51 -2.63 0.47
CA ILE A 116 1.80 -2.53 -0.23
C ILE A 116 1.90 -3.60 -1.33
N GLU A 117 1.55 -4.85 -1.02
CA GLU A 117 1.59 -5.96 -2.00
C GLU A 117 0.62 -5.76 -3.17
N SER A 118 -0.48 -5.04 -2.93
CA SER A 118 -1.51 -4.79 -3.94
C SER A 118 -1.22 -3.53 -4.77
N ALA A 119 -0.40 -2.61 -4.26
CA ALA A 119 -0.09 -1.34 -4.91
C ALA A 119 0.72 -1.52 -6.21
N ASP A 120 0.48 -0.66 -7.19
CA ASP A 120 1.36 -0.43 -8.34
C ASP A 120 2.33 0.73 -8.08
N GLY A 121 1.91 1.70 -7.26
CA GLY A 121 2.75 2.80 -6.82
C GLY A 121 2.46 3.23 -5.39
N ILE A 122 3.50 3.70 -4.70
CA ILE A 122 3.41 4.13 -3.29
C ILE A 122 3.99 5.52 -3.11
N LEU A 123 3.24 6.40 -2.47
CA LEU A 123 3.66 7.76 -2.13
C LEU A 123 3.81 7.89 -0.62
N PHE A 124 4.93 8.44 -0.16
CA PHE A 124 5.24 8.62 1.26
C PHE A 124 5.28 10.08 1.65
N GLY A 125 4.39 10.50 2.56
CA GLY A 125 4.26 11.84 3.10
C GLY A 125 4.74 11.95 4.54
N SER A 126 5.76 12.77 4.84
CA SER A 126 6.14 13.02 6.24
C SER A 126 6.41 14.49 6.51
N SER A 127 6.02 14.96 7.71
CA SER A 127 6.64 16.16 8.27
C SER A 127 8.07 15.86 8.73
N THR A 128 8.98 16.83 8.65
CA THR A 128 10.32 16.73 9.24
C THR A 128 10.27 17.20 10.68
N ILE A 129 10.63 16.32 11.62
CA ILE A 129 10.73 16.63 13.05
C ILE A 129 12.09 16.14 13.54
N ASN A 130 12.85 17.01 14.22
CA ASN A 130 14.21 16.72 14.70
C ASN A 130 15.15 16.18 13.59
N GLY A 131 15.01 16.69 12.36
CA GLY A 131 15.84 16.30 11.22
C GLY A 131 15.50 14.93 10.62
N ASP A 132 14.36 14.34 10.97
CA ASP A 132 13.97 13.01 10.51
C ASP A 132 12.49 12.94 10.11
N ALA A 133 12.12 11.87 9.39
CA ALA A 133 10.76 11.48 9.11
C ALA A 133 10.08 10.90 10.36
N LEU A 134 8.76 10.94 10.39
CA LEU A 134 7.99 10.42 11.51
C LEU A 134 8.10 8.89 11.57
N ARG A 135 8.30 8.36 12.79
CA ARG A 135 8.46 6.92 13.08
C ARG A 135 7.45 5.99 12.37
N PRO A 136 6.15 6.33 12.24
CA PRO A 136 5.22 5.44 11.55
C PRO A 136 5.61 5.17 10.09
N LEU A 137 6.17 6.15 9.37
CA LEU A 137 6.62 5.95 7.99
C LEU A 137 7.82 5.02 7.93
N TRP A 138 8.75 5.13 8.88
CA TRP A 138 9.89 4.22 8.97
C TRP A 138 9.46 2.77 9.21
N ALA A 139 8.43 2.54 10.02
CA ALA A 139 7.88 1.20 10.21
C ALA A 139 7.38 0.61 8.89
N ILE A 140 6.66 1.40 8.08
CA ILE A 140 6.14 0.98 6.76
C ILE A 140 7.28 0.66 5.79
N ILE A 141 8.25 1.56 5.67
CA ILE A 141 9.38 1.39 4.76
C ILE A 141 10.19 0.14 5.13
N ASN A 142 10.33 -0.16 6.42
CA ASN A 142 11.01 -1.38 6.87
C ASN A 142 10.22 -2.65 6.54
N VAL A 143 8.88 -2.64 6.60
CA VAL A 143 8.06 -3.78 6.16
C VAL A 143 8.27 -4.08 4.67
N MET A 144 8.51 -3.06 3.83
CA MET A 144 8.74 -3.25 2.39
C MET A 144 9.96 -4.10 2.05
N PHE A 145 10.93 -4.23 2.96
CA PHE A 145 12.06 -5.15 2.79
C PHE A 145 11.63 -6.62 2.77
N SER A 146 10.61 -6.97 3.55
CA SER A 146 10.10 -8.34 3.68
C SER A 146 9.13 -8.76 2.56
N VAL A 147 8.71 -7.79 1.75
CA VAL A 147 7.71 -7.94 0.68
C VAL A 147 8.42 -7.92 -0.67
N ASN A 148 7.94 -8.71 -1.64
CA ASN A 148 8.42 -8.64 -3.02
C ASN A 148 7.95 -7.34 -3.69
N SER A 149 8.61 -6.24 -3.38
CA SER A 149 8.28 -4.88 -3.82
C SER A 149 8.96 -4.48 -5.14
N LYS A 150 9.59 -5.46 -5.83
CA LYS A 150 10.24 -5.25 -7.13
C LYS A 150 9.23 -4.75 -8.16
N GLY A 151 9.50 -3.59 -8.74
CA GLY A 151 8.69 -2.97 -9.79
C GLY A 151 7.68 -1.93 -9.29
N ILE A 152 7.48 -1.80 -7.97
CA ILE A 152 6.63 -0.75 -7.40
C ILE A 152 7.33 0.60 -7.60
N LYS A 153 6.61 1.55 -8.21
CA LYS A 153 7.06 2.94 -8.35
C LYS A 153 6.81 3.68 -7.04
N CYS A 154 7.72 4.55 -6.63
CA CYS A 154 7.53 5.32 -5.41
C CYS A 154 8.04 6.76 -5.52
N ALA A 155 7.53 7.62 -4.66
CA ALA A 155 8.04 8.98 -4.48
C ALA A 155 7.71 9.48 -3.07
N THR A 156 8.45 10.49 -2.63
CA THR A 156 8.33 11.06 -1.28
C THR A 156 7.90 12.51 -1.34
N PHE A 157 7.05 12.94 -0.42
CA PHE A 157 6.68 14.32 -0.24
C PHE A 157 6.60 14.68 1.24
N GLY A 158 6.54 15.96 1.57
CA GLY A 158 6.53 16.36 2.98
C GLY A 158 6.53 17.84 3.25
N THR A 159 6.31 18.17 4.52
CA THR A 159 6.47 19.53 5.03
C THR A 159 7.67 19.63 5.96
N TYR A 160 8.24 20.81 6.09
CA TYR A 160 9.33 21.08 7.01
C TYR A 160 9.22 22.49 7.59
N GLY A 161 9.99 22.79 8.64
CA GLY A 161 10.06 24.15 9.22
C GLY A 161 11.38 24.84 8.89
N TRP A 162 12.49 24.29 9.36
CA TRP A 162 13.83 24.86 9.16
C TRP A 162 14.58 24.13 8.05
N SER A 163 14.74 22.82 8.24
CA SER A 163 15.36 21.90 7.30
C SER A 163 14.43 20.71 7.04
N GLY A 164 14.47 20.21 5.81
CA GLY A 164 13.50 19.23 5.28
C GLY A 164 14.16 17.92 4.88
N GLU A 165 14.88 17.29 5.82
CA GLU A 165 15.64 16.06 5.62
C GLU A 165 14.75 14.84 5.41
N ALA A 166 13.55 14.81 6.02
CA ALA A 166 12.68 13.63 6.04
C ALA A 166 12.43 13.04 4.66
N THR A 167 12.12 13.87 3.66
CA THR A 167 11.79 13.39 2.32
C THR A 167 12.99 12.77 1.61
N ARG A 168 14.18 13.37 1.78
CA ARG A 168 15.44 12.84 1.23
C ARG A 168 15.85 11.55 1.95
N LEU A 169 15.78 11.49 3.28
CA LEU A 169 16.13 10.29 4.05
C LEU A 169 15.24 9.11 3.66
N MET A 170 13.94 9.36 3.49
CA MET A 170 13.03 8.33 2.98
C MET A 170 13.40 7.93 1.55
N GLU A 171 13.67 8.87 0.65
CA GLU A 171 14.08 8.56 -0.73
C GLU A 171 15.35 7.69 -0.78
N ASP A 172 16.38 8.07 -0.02
CA ASP A 172 17.65 7.33 0.04
C ASP A 172 17.43 5.91 0.56
N ARG A 173 16.56 5.73 1.55
CA ARG A 173 16.18 4.40 2.03
C ARG A 173 15.44 3.59 0.96
N LEU A 174 14.48 4.19 0.26
CA LEU A 174 13.71 3.53 -0.81
C LEU A 174 14.64 3.08 -1.95
N LYS A 175 15.59 3.92 -2.35
CA LYS A 175 16.64 3.56 -3.32
C LYS A 175 17.53 2.43 -2.81
N GLY A 176 17.91 2.45 -1.53
CA GLY A 176 18.64 1.36 -0.87
C GLY A 176 17.88 0.02 -0.89
N LEU A 177 16.55 0.06 -0.86
CA LEU A 177 15.67 -1.11 -1.02
C LEU A 177 15.47 -1.52 -2.49
N LYS A 178 16.14 -0.86 -3.45
CA LYS A 178 16.03 -1.08 -4.90
C LYS A 178 14.61 -0.84 -5.45
N LEU A 179 13.84 0.05 -4.81
CA LEU A 179 12.56 0.50 -5.32
C LEU A 179 12.75 1.52 -6.43
N ASN A 180 11.75 1.62 -7.32
CA ASN A 180 11.80 2.54 -8.44
C ASN A 180 11.31 3.92 -8.01
N VAL A 181 12.22 4.80 -7.57
CA VAL A 181 11.87 6.19 -7.28
C VAL A 181 11.74 6.95 -8.59
N VAL A 182 10.52 7.38 -8.93
CA VAL A 182 10.20 7.93 -10.26
C VAL A 182 10.13 9.45 -10.33
N GLN A 183 10.14 10.13 -9.17
CA GLN A 183 10.08 11.57 -9.09
C GLN A 183 10.94 12.09 -7.93
N PRO A 184 11.53 13.30 -8.06
CA PRO A 184 12.29 13.90 -6.98
C PRO A 184 11.39 14.22 -5.77
N PRO A 185 11.94 14.28 -4.55
CA PRO A 185 11.18 14.60 -3.36
C PRO A 185 10.50 15.98 -3.43
N PHE A 186 9.20 16.03 -3.15
CA PHE A 186 8.46 17.30 -3.11
C PHE A 186 8.33 17.81 -1.67
N LYS A 187 8.84 19.02 -1.40
CA LYS A 187 8.85 19.60 -0.05
C LYS A 187 8.23 20.99 -0.02
N VAL A 188 7.44 21.26 1.01
CA VAL A 188 6.82 22.57 1.25
C VAL A 188 7.24 23.10 2.63
N ASN A 189 7.59 24.39 2.69
CA ASN A 189 7.96 25.03 3.93
C ASN A 189 6.71 25.44 4.72
N PHE A 190 6.66 25.09 6.00
CA PHE A 190 5.55 25.33 6.93
C PHE A 190 4.19 24.87 6.40
N THR A 191 3.26 25.81 6.23
CA THR A 191 1.87 25.56 5.89
C THR A 191 1.70 25.73 4.38
N PRO A 192 1.18 24.70 3.67
CA PRO A 192 1.02 24.78 2.22
C PRO A 192 0.04 25.89 1.84
N SER A 193 0.47 26.77 0.93
CA SER A 193 -0.37 27.79 0.30
C SER A 193 -1.31 27.17 -0.74
N GLY A 194 -2.27 27.95 -1.25
CA GLY A 194 -3.13 27.51 -2.35
C GLY A 194 -2.35 27.12 -3.61
N GLU A 195 -1.21 27.77 -3.89
CA GLU A 195 -0.32 27.41 -4.99
C GLU A 195 0.44 26.12 -4.72
N ASP A 196 0.89 25.90 -3.48
CA ASP A 196 1.57 24.66 -3.10
C ASP A 196 0.63 23.46 -3.19
N LEU A 197 -0.65 23.63 -2.84
CA LEU A 197 -1.66 22.59 -3.02
C LEU A 197 -1.93 22.27 -4.50
N LYS A 198 -1.86 23.27 -5.40
CA LYS A 198 -1.90 23.01 -6.85
C LYS A 198 -0.69 22.21 -7.30
N LYS A 199 0.52 22.56 -6.82
CA LYS A 199 1.75 21.80 -7.09
C LYS A 199 1.68 20.37 -6.54
N CYS A 200 1.07 20.16 -5.37
CA CYS A 200 0.78 18.83 -4.82
C CYS A 200 -0.10 18.02 -5.77
N GLY A 201 -1.15 18.63 -6.32
CA GLY A 201 -2.01 17.98 -7.31
C GLY A 201 -1.26 17.58 -8.57
N ILE A 202 -0.41 18.47 -9.09
CA ILE A 202 0.44 18.18 -10.27
C ILE A 202 1.41 17.03 -9.97
N PHE A 203 2.05 17.05 -8.80
CA PHE A 203 2.94 15.97 -8.35
C PHE A 203 2.25 14.59 -8.30
N GLY A 204 1.01 14.56 -7.79
CA GLY A 204 0.18 13.35 -7.80
C GLY A 204 -0.19 12.89 -9.22
N TYR A 205 -0.57 13.83 -10.08
CA TYR A 205 -0.90 13.57 -11.49
C TYR A 205 0.28 12.98 -12.26
N ASP A 206 1.47 13.58 -12.14
CA ASP A 206 2.69 13.12 -12.79
C ASP A 206 3.10 11.73 -12.28
N PHE A 207 2.91 11.46 -10.99
CA PHE A 207 3.12 10.13 -10.42
C PHE A 207 2.21 9.09 -11.08
N ALA A 208 0.91 9.38 -11.16
CA ALA A 208 -0.06 8.46 -11.74
C ALA A 208 0.20 8.23 -13.24
N ARG A 209 0.60 9.28 -13.99
CA ARG A 209 1.00 9.17 -15.39
C ARG A 209 2.25 8.29 -15.58
N SER A 210 3.18 8.32 -14.62
CA SER A 210 4.34 7.44 -14.65
C SER A 210 3.94 5.96 -14.59
N LEU A 211 2.82 5.59 -13.95
CA LEU A 211 2.34 4.21 -13.81
C LEU A 211 1.60 3.71 -15.06
N THR A 212 0.90 4.60 -15.77
CA THR A 212 0.09 4.26 -16.96
C THR A 212 0.89 4.22 -18.25
N SER A 213 1.95 5.02 -18.36
CA SER A 213 2.84 5.08 -19.54
C SER A 213 3.69 3.81 -19.77
N SER A 214 3.78 2.91 -18.79
CA SER A 214 4.51 1.64 -18.90
C SER A 214 3.75 0.50 -19.61
N SER A 215 2.56 0.75 -20.17
CA SER A 215 1.75 -0.24 -20.91
C SER A 215 1.91 -0.17 -22.44
N SER A 216 2.99 0.44 -22.94
CA SER A 216 3.24 0.62 -24.38
C SER A 216 4.70 0.31 -24.72
N ALA A 217 5.13 -0.93 -24.51
CA ALA A 217 6.34 -1.50 -25.08
C ALA A 217 6.17 -3.02 -25.21
#